data_AF-A0AAD9GAY8-F1
#
_entry.id   AF-A0AAD9GAY8-F1
#
_cell.length_a   1.000
_cell.length_b   1.000
_cell.length_c   1.000
_cell.angle_alpha   90.00
_cell.angle_beta   90.00
_cell.angle_gamma   90.00
#
_symmetry.space_group_name_H-M   'P 1'
#
loop_
_entity.id
_entity.type
_entity.pdbx_description
1 polymer ?
#
loop_
_entity_poly.entity_id
_entity_poly.type
_entity_poly.pdbx_seq_one_letter_code
_entity_poly.pdbx_strand_id
1 'polypeptide(L)'
;MAKPGAQRSVGRQRWLVVVVGGFALYCMFLFQMRLWSAASQADLRANVISAERDPAVIDRPTVKQDERPRHDTRQDTEVTQQPFNVQVEEVATQQQNLRAVDSPLSTPGAVIVSTTKPTSPVIAGFDVPAVPIATTQAAPSLADRHKIVSGYDATMKFLASYRVPEGSDEQLFLFFVCGDEKGEQTAWRRVCVDAADLVYDVFAKSPSRNKLLTIHAGSKKDWSAANMFFKDGDLKVKMIPALMQWHGGHRGAKRATSGMIIEESILYQPLLRYLFKNEDIPDPLLAPEKIASKDIVVLKGYKNYRQYIDAIATGSLTAPEGPMFLFLIAGRLGSNDRLWCPYCRYSEISVEYAFKAFAPPGSRLIKVETVNSYAIWKNPSNDWKGDTDLMVRGVPWMYRANLDKGARSFSFERVSERFDHPDALRGIFQGWKNPV
;
A
#
# COMPACT_ATOMS: atom_id res chain seq x y z
N MET A 1 -78.98 37.46 20.11
CA MET A 1 -78.35 36.44 19.26
C MET A 1 -76.89 36.83 19.01
N ALA A 2 -75.94 36.18 19.68
CA ALA A 2 -74.50 36.27 19.38
C ALA A 2 -73.85 34.91 19.70
N LYS A 3 -72.94 34.49 18.82
CA LYS A 3 -72.47 33.12 18.56
C LYS A 3 -71.62 32.49 19.70
N PRO A 4 -71.60 31.15 19.82
CA PRO A 4 -70.76 30.43 20.76
C PRO A 4 -69.31 30.30 20.24
N GLY A 5 -68.36 30.48 21.15
CA GLY A 5 -66.92 30.43 20.92
C GLY A 5 -66.37 29.04 20.67
N ALA A 6 -65.42 28.96 19.74
CA ALA A 6 -64.79 27.76 19.23
C ALA A 6 -63.79 27.14 20.24
N GLN A 7 -64.17 26.02 20.85
CA GLN A 7 -63.28 25.13 21.60
C GLN A 7 -63.00 23.85 20.78
N ARG A 8 -62.32 23.97 19.64
CA ARG A 8 -61.84 22.81 18.85
C ARG A 8 -60.56 23.14 18.07
N SER A 9 -59.39 23.17 18.72
CA SER A 9 -58.13 23.13 17.95
C SER A 9 -56.94 22.44 18.62
N VAL A 10 -56.96 22.21 19.95
CA VAL A 10 -55.78 21.67 20.66
C VAL A 10 -55.49 20.20 20.33
N GLY A 11 -56.53 19.38 20.12
CA GLY A 11 -56.36 17.95 19.81
C GLY A 11 -55.75 17.69 18.43
N ARG A 12 -56.08 18.52 17.43
CA ARG A 12 -55.57 18.39 16.05
C ARG A 12 -54.10 18.76 15.95
N GLN A 13 -53.67 19.75 16.73
CA GLN A 13 -52.30 20.25 16.73
C GLN A 13 -51.33 19.25 17.38
N ARG A 14 -51.75 18.56 18.45
CA ARG A 14 -50.96 17.48 19.08
C ARG A 14 -50.75 16.28 18.16
N TRP A 15 -51.79 15.88 17.41
CA TRP A 15 -51.69 14.78 16.44
C TRP A 15 -50.73 15.11 15.30
N LEU A 16 -50.75 16.36 14.82
CA LEU A 16 -49.86 16.83 13.75
C LEU A 16 -48.38 16.80 14.18
N VAL A 17 -48.07 17.20 15.42
CA VAL A 17 -46.69 17.15 15.95
C VAL A 17 -46.17 15.72 16.06
N VAL A 18 -47.01 14.76 16.49
CA VAL A 18 -46.61 13.35 16.58
C VAL A 18 -46.36 12.74 15.20
N VAL A 19 -47.21 13.02 14.22
CA VAL A 19 -47.05 12.52 12.85
C VAL A 19 -45.81 13.10 12.18
N VAL A 20 -45.55 14.41 12.35
CA VAL A 20 -44.35 15.06 11.81
C VAL A 20 -43.08 14.52 12.49
N GLY A 21 -43.11 14.31 13.80
CA GLY A 21 -41.99 13.71 14.54
C GLY A 21 -41.68 12.27 14.10
N GLY A 22 -42.71 11.45 13.93
CA GLY A 22 -42.55 10.08 13.42
C GLY A 22 -42.00 10.03 11.98
N PHE A 23 -42.48 10.93 11.11
CA PHE A 23 -41.99 11.04 9.74
C PHE A 23 -40.53 11.49 9.68
N ALA A 24 -40.12 12.45 10.52
CA ALA A 24 -38.73 12.90 10.60
C ALA A 24 -37.78 11.77 11.06
N LEU A 25 -38.17 10.98 12.05
CA LEU A 25 -37.40 9.82 12.51
C LEU A 25 -37.29 8.74 11.42
N TYR A 26 -38.38 8.47 10.70
CA TYR A 26 -38.38 7.55 9.56
C TYR A 26 -37.44 8.01 8.44
N CYS A 27 -37.46 9.30 8.09
CA CYS A 27 -36.53 9.88 7.12
C CYS A 27 -35.06 9.79 7.58
N MET A 28 -34.77 10.04 8.86
CA MET A 28 -33.42 9.86 9.41
C MET A 28 -32.95 8.41 9.34
N PHE A 29 -33.83 7.44 9.65
CA PHE A 29 -33.50 6.02 9.55
C PHE A 29 -33.22 5.59 8.10
N LEU A 30 -34.06 6.01 7.15
CA LEU A 30 -33.82 5.75 5.73
C LEU A 30 -32.52 6.39 5.21
N PHE A 31 -32.18 7.58 5.69
CA PHE A 31 -30.94 8.25 5.33
C PHE A 31 -29.71 7.52 5.89
N GLN A 32 -29.77 7.05 7.15
CA GLN A 32 -28.72 6.23 7.75
C GLN A 32 -28.55 4.88 7.03
N MET A 33 -29.65 4.21 6.68
CA MET A 33 -29.63 2.99 5.88
C MET A 33 -29.03 3.22 4.49
N ARG A 34 -29.35 4.35 3.84
CA ARG A 34 -28.78 4.70 2.53
C ARG A 34 -27.29 5.00 2.61
N LEU A 35 -26.82 5.65 3.68
CA LEU A 35 -25.40 5.87 3.93
C LEU A 35 -24.65 4.55 4.20
N TRP A 36 -25.24 3.62 4.94
CA TRP A 36 -24.68 2.28 5.16
C TRP A 36 -24.60 1.47 3.87
N SER A 37 -25.65 1.48 3.03
CA SER A 37 -25.64 0.83 1.72
C SER A 37 -24.66 1.47 0.74
N ALA A 38 -24.47 2.80 0.79
CA ALA A 38 -23.47 3.49 -0.03
C ALA A 38 -22.03 3.13 0.40
N ALA A 39 -21.78 2.96 1.69
CA ALA A 39 -20.47 2.54 2.20
C ALA A 39 -20.14 1.09 1.82
N SER A 40 -21.11 0.17 1.88
CA SER A 40 -20.92 -1.23 1.44
C SER A 40 -20.78 -1.35 -0.08
N GLN A 41 -21.49 -0.53 -0.85
CA GLN A 41 -21.33 -0.47 -2.31
C GLN A 41 -20.06 0.25 -2.75
N ALA A 42 -19.51 1.19 -1.98
CA ALA A 42 -18.23 1.83 -2.30
C ALA A 42 -17.05 0.84 -2.22
N ASP A 43 -17.08 -0.07 -1.25
CA ASP A 43 -16.06 -1.13 -1.10
C ASP A 43 -16.15 -2.18 -2.23
N LEU A 44 -17.32 -2.32 -2.87
CA LEU A 44 -17.54 -3.17 -4.04
C LEU A 44 -17.32 -2.45 -5.38
N ARG A 45 -17.63 -1.15 -5.49
CA ARG A 45 -17.38 -0.32 -6.69
C ARG A 45 -15.91 -0.06 -6.92
N ALA A 46 -15.09 0.01 -5.87
CA ALA A 46 -13.64 -0.04 -6.01
C ALA A 46 -13.14 -1.37 -6.63
N ASN A 47 -13.96 -2.44 -6.59
CA ASN A 47 -13.68 -3.73 -7.20
C ASN A 47 -14.49 -3.96 -8.50
N VAL A 48 -15.23 -2.96 -9.01
CA VAL A 48 -15.80 -3.07 -10.35
C VAL A 48 -14.63 -2.94 -11.31
N ILE A 49 -14.22 -4.10 -11.82
CA ILE A 49 -13.32 -4.27 -12.97
C ILE A 49 -13.99 -3.57 -14.16
N SER A 50 -13.86 -2.25 -14.25
CA SER A 50 -14.24 -1.50 -15.44
C SER A 50 -13.20 -1.81 -16.51
N ALA A 51 -13.55 -2.73 -17.41
CA ALA A 51 -12.80 -3.01 -18.63
C ALA A 51 -12.85 -1.85 -19.65
N GLU A 52 -13.56 -0.77 -19.33
CA GLU A 52 -13.70 0.44 -20.13
C GLU A 52 -13.34 1.66 -19.28
N ARG A 53 -12.05 1.95 -19.18
CA ARG A 53 -11.61 3.34 -19.07
C ARG A 53 -10.82 3.63 -20.31
N ASP A 54 -11.22 4.68 -21.02
CA ASP A 54 -10.50 5.17 -22.19
C ASP A 54 -9.01 5.38 -21.82
N PRO A 55 -8.09 4.99 -22.71
CA PRO A 55 -6.67 5.10 -22.42
C PRO A 55 -6.31 6.57 -22.21
N ALA A 56 -5.74 6.88 -21.04
CA ALA A 56 -4.97 8.10 -20.87
C ALA A 56 -3.84 8.06 -21.90
N VAL A 57 -3.84 9.03 -22.82
CA VAL A 57 -2.78 9.22 -23.81
C VAL A 57 -1.51 9.60 -23.05
N ILE A 58 -0.65 8.62 -22.81
CA ILE A 58 0.73 8.84 -22.39
C ILE A 58 1.53 8.91 -23.70
N ASP A 59 1.97 10.11 -24.07
CA ASP A 59 2.90 10.31 -25.18
C ASP A 59 4.17 9.50 -24.92
N ARG A 60 4.34 8.42 -25.68
CA ARG A 60 5.58 7.66 -25.79
C ARG A 60 6.25 7.97 -27.13
N PRO A 61 7.56 8.22 -27.18
CA PRO A 61 8.28 8.35 -28.43
C PRO A 61 8.39 6.98 -29.13
N THR A 62 8.09 6.97 -30.43
CA THR A 62 8.11 5.81 -31.31
C THR A 62 9.52 5.24 -31.49
N VAL A 63 9.80 4.09 -30.88
CA VAL A 63 10.97 3.27 -31.22
C VAL A 63 10.65 2.44 -32.45
N LYS A 64 11.44 2.61 -33.52
CA LYS A 64 11.34 1.84 -34.76
C LYS A 64 11.68 0.38 -34.47
N GLN A 65 10.74 -0.53 -34.72
CA GLN A 65 11.00 -1.98 -34.83
C GLN A 65 11.33 -2.29 -36.29
N ASP A 66 12.54 -2.77 -36.53
CA ASP A 66 12.93 -3.41 -37.80
C ASP A 66 12.32 -4.81 -37.91
N GLU A 67 12.08 -5.19 -39.17
CA GLU A 67 11.30 -6.32 -39.65
C GLU A 67 11.90 -7.73 -39.40
N ARG A 68 10.97 -8.67 -39.08
CA ARG A 68 10.83 -10.09 -39.53
C ARG A 68 11.64 -11.22 -38.86
N PRO A 69 11.24 -12.51 -39.03
CA PRO A 69 10.07 -13.05 -39.75
C PRO A 69 9.16 -14.03 -38.96
N ARG A 70 7.95 -14.20 -39.54
CA ARG A 70 6.91 -15.21 -39.27
C ARG A 70 7.46 -16.64 -39.22
N HIS A 71 6.90 -17.45 -38.31
CA HIS A 71 6.81 -18.90 -38.50
C HIS A 71 5.36 -19.37 -38.40
N ASP A 72 5.03 -20.26 -39.34
CA ASP A 72 3.72 -20.78 -39.68
C ASP A 72 3.08 -21.70 -38.63
N THR A 73 1.76 -21.65 -38.70
CA THR A 73 0.73 -22.56 -38.20
C THR A 73 1.07 -24.05 -38.37
N ARG A 74 0.76 -24.87 -37.36
CA ARG A 74 0.26 -26.23 -37.62
C ARG A 74 -0.78 -26.64 -36.58
N GLN A 75 -1.93 -27.05 -37.13
CA GLN A 75 -3.15 -27.54 -36.50
C GLN A 75 -3.09 -29.08 -36.40
N ASP A 76 -4.04 -29.64 -35.64
CA ASP A 76 -4.38 -31.06 -35.44
C ASP A 76 -3.62 -31.73 -34.28
N THR A 77 -4.22 -32.52 -33.38
CA THR A 77 -5.39 -33.40 -33.51
C THR A 77 -6.07 -33.63 -32.15
N GLU A 78 -7.38 -33.77 -32.24
CA GLU A 78 -8.38 -34.19 -31.24
C GLU A 78 -8.21 -35.68 -30.84
N VAL A 79 -8.17 -36.01 -29.54
CA VAL A 79 -8.42 -37.38 -29.05
C VAL A 79 -9.27 -37.34 -27.77
N THR A 80 -10.37 -38.09 -27.85
CA THR A 80 -11.48 -38.24 -26.92
C THR A 80 -11.22 -39.30 -25.84
N GLN A 81 -12.02 -39.25 -24.76
CA GLN A 81 -12.35 -40.28 -23.74
C GLN A 81 -11.49 -40.25 -22.47
N GLN A 82 -11.99 -40.41 -21.23
CA GLN A 82 -13.30 -40.53 -20.57
C GLN A 82 -13.05 -40.41 -19.03
N PRO A 83 -14.08 -40.25 -18.17
CA PRO A 83 -13.94 -39.72 -16.83
C PRO A 83 -13.59 -40.77 -15.75
N PHE A 84 -12.79 -40.36 -14.77
CA PHE A 84 -12.64 -41.08 -13.49
C PHE A 84 -13.42 -40.39 -12.37
N ASN A 85 -14.34 -41.16 -11.81
CA ASN A 85 -15.09 -40.90 -10.58
C ASN A 85 -14.14 -40.85 -9.38
N VAL A 86 -14.22 -39.80 -8.55
CA VAL A 86 -13.60 -39.78 -7.22
C VAL A 86 -14.69 -39.53 -6.18
N GLN A 87 -14.81 -40.47 -5.26
CA GLN A 87 -15.66 -40.42 -4.08
C GLN A 87 -15.22 -39.30 -3.15
N VAL A 88 -16.21 -38.56 -2.65
CA VAL A 88 -16.09 -37.56 -1.58
C VAL A 88 -16.19 -38.31 -0.26
N GLU A 89 -15.18 -38.18 0.59
CA GLU A 89 -15.28 -38.54 2.01
C GLU A 89 -15.14 -37.27 2.86
N GLU A 90 -16.21 -37.01 3.59
CA GLU A 90 -16.44 -35.87 4.48
C GLU A 90 -15.98 -36.27 5.89
N VAL A 91 -15.03 -35.53 6.48
CA VAL A 91 -14.74 -35.65 7.93
C VAL A 91 -14.73 -34.28 8.58
N ALA A 92 -15.53 -34.24 9.64
CA ALA A 92 -15.98 -33.09 10.39
C ALA A 92 -14.92 -32.49 11.34
N THR A 93 -15.11 -31.19 11.56
CA THR A 93 -14.84 -30.37 12.75
C THR A 93 -14.13 -30.99 13.96
N GLN A 94 -13.07 -30.31 14.42
CA GLN A 94 -12.81 -30.18 15.86
C GLN A 94 -12.30 -28.78 16.23
N GLN A 95 -13.21 -28.00 16.81
CA GLN A 95 -12.95 -26.86 17.68
C GLN A 95 -12.28 -27.35 18.98
N GLN A 96 -11.23 -26.69 19.44
CA GLN A 96 -10.93 -26.62 20.87
C GLN A 96 -10.29 -25.28 21.26
N ASN A 97 -10.91 -24.69 22.28
CA ASN A 97 -10.60 -23.44 22.96
C ASN A 97 -9.26 -23.50 23.70
N LEU A 98 -8.65 -22.33 23.95
CA LEU A 98 -7.95 -22.03 25.21
C LEU A 98 -7.94 -20.50 25.47
N ARG A 99 -8.67 -20.10 26.52
CA ARG A 99 -8.48 -18.90 27.37
C ARG A 99 -7.24 -19.12 28.25
N ALA A 100 -6.52 -18.19 28.89
CA ALA A 100 -6.53 -16.74 29.10
C ALA A 100 -5.16 -16.38 29.72
N VAL A 101 -4.83 -15.08 29.86
CA VAL A 101 -4.39 -14.37 31.09
C VAL A 101 -3.67 -13.06 30.71
N ASP A 102 -4.16 -11.97 31.30
CA ASP A 102 -3.68 -10.58 31.23
C ASP A 102 -2.37 -10.32 31.99
N SER A 103 -1.55 -9.39 31.49
CA SER A 103 -1.05 -8.19 32.22
C SER A 103 0.15 -7.49 31.53
N PRO A 104 0.44 -6.20 31.82
CA PRO A 104 0.86 -5.20 30.83
C PRO A 104 2.32 -4.72 30.93
N LEU A 105 2.68 -3.77 30.05
CA LEU A 105 3.90 -2.94 29.90
C LEU A 105 4.94 -3.37 28.86
N SER A 106 5.06 -2.58 27.79
CA SER A 106 6.11 -1.56 27.68
C SER A 106 6.05 -0.87 26.31
N THR A 107 5.91 0.44 26.33
CA THR A 107 5.96 1.34 25.17
C THR A 107 7.39 1.38 24.61
N PRO A 108 7.62 1.14 23.30
CA PRO A 108 8.90 1.52 22.69
C PRO A 108 8.79 2.92 22.09
N GLY A 109 9.75 3.77 22.46
CA GLY A 109 9.88 5.15 22.03
C GLY A 109 10.09 5.34 20.53
N ALA A 110 10.00 6.60 20.11
CA ALA A 110 10.26 7.04 18.75
C ALA A 110 11.63 6.55 18.25
N VAL A 111 11.64 5.83 17.13
CA VAL A 111 12.87 5.48 16.42
C VAL A 111 13.22 6.64 15.51
N ILE A 112 14.13 7.50 15.95
CA ILE A 112 14.75 8.52 15.10
C ILE A 112 15.89 7.82 14.36
N VAL A 113 15.70 7.52 13.08
CA VAL A 113 16.80 7.11 12.19
C VAL A 113 17.40 8.38 11.61
N SER A 114 18.42 8.93 12.26
CA SER A 114 19.29 9.95 11.67
C SER A 114 20.52 9.27 11.08
N THR A 115 20.72 9.44 9.77
CA THR A 115 21.95 9.04 9.07
C THR A 115 23.10 9.91 9.52
N THR A 116 24.06 9.33 10.26
CA THR A 116 25.32 10.00 10.58
C THR A 116 26.26 9.98 9.37
N LYS A 117 26.81 11.17 9.08
CA LYS A 117 27.86 11.43 8.10
C LYS A 117 29.13 10.62 8.45
N PRO A 118 29.77 9.90 7.52
CA PRO A 118 31.00 9.18 7.83
C PRO A 118 32.19 10.15 7.86
N THR A 119 32.79 10.29 9.04
CA THR A 119 34.13 10.85 9.25
C THR A 119 35.14 9.77 8.86
N SER A 120 35.96 10.03 7.84
CA SER A 120 37.07 9.16 7.46
C SER A 120 38.21 9.26 8.47
N PRO A 121 38.79 8.14 8.95
CA PRO A 121 40.13 8.14 9.48
C PRO A 121 41.13 7.79 8.37
N VAL A 122 42.13 8.66 8.22
CA VAL A 122 43.37 8.38 7.48
C VAL A 122 44.13 7.31 8.27
N ILE A 123 44.42 6.16 7.67
CA ILE A 123 45.42 5.22 8.19
C ILE A 123 46.42 4.89 7.07
N ALA A 124 47.69 5.14 7.40
CA ALA A 124 48.87 4.91 6.59
C ALA A 124 49.11 3.42 6.31
N GLY A 125 49.83 3.16 5.22
CA GLY A 125 49.90 1.88 4.55
C GLY A 125 50.74 0.80 5.23
N PHE A 126 50.40 -0.43 4.86
CA PHE A 126 51.26 -1.62 4.90
C PHE A 126 50.93 -2.47 3.67
N ASP A 127 51.90 -2.55 2.75
CA ASP A 127 51.87 -3.41 1.58
C ASP A 127 51.96 -4.88 2.01
N VAL A 128 50.95 -5.67 1.64
CA VAL A 128 51.02 -7.13 1.60
C VAL A 128 50.57 -7.57 0.20
N PRO A 129 51.29 -8.48 -0.48
CA PRO A 129 50.94 -8.85 -1.86
C PRO A 129 49.58 -9.54 -1.90
N ALA A 130 48.62 -8.90 -2.57
CA ALA A 130 47.32 -9.49 -2.82
C ALA A 130 47.46 -10.65 -3.83
N VAL A 131 47.32 -11.87 -3.33
CA VAL A 131 46.99 -13.03 -4.17
C VAL A 131 45.55 -12.83 -4.64
N PRO A 132 45.26 -12.74 -5.95
CA PRO A 132 43.90 -12.59 -6.43
C PRO A 132 43.18 -13.94 -6.26
N ILE A 133 42.40 -14.08 -5.19
CA ILE A 133 41.35 -15.09 -5.13
C ILE A 133 40.25 -14.60 -6.08
N ALA A 134 40.35 -15.02 -7.33
CA ALA A 134 39.26 -14.91 -8.28
C ALA A 134 38.14 -15.87 -7.84
N THR A 135 37.28 -15.41 -6.94
CA THR A 135 35.97 -16.03 -6.75
C THR A 135 35.08 -15.58 -7.90
N THR A 136 35.23 -16.23 -9.05
CA THR A 136 34.38 -16.10 -10.23
C THR A 136 33.05 -16.80 -9.97
N GLN A 137 32.33 -16.41 -8.92
CA GLN A 137 30.95 -16.84 -8.77
C GLN A 137 30.12 -15.91 -9.66
N ALA A 138 29.80 -16.40 -10.86
CA ALA A 138 28.95 -15.67 -11.80
C ALA A 138 27.69 -15.19 -11.08
N ALA A 139 27.33 -13.92 -11.27
CA ALA A 139 26.13 -13.37 -10.68
C ALA A 139 24.93 -14.24 -11.08
N PRO A 140 24.07 -14.63 -10.11
CA PRO A 140 22.94 -15.51 -10.41
C PRO A 140 22.06 -14.93 -11.50
N SER A 141 21.73 -15.77 -12.49
CA SER A 141 20.94 -15.37 -13.66
C SER A 141 19.51 -15.02 -13.24
N LEU A 142 18.73 -14.38 -14.14
CA LEU A 142 17.31 -14.14 -13.90
C LEU A 142 16.58 -15.45 -13.53
N ALA A 143 16.87 -16.54 -14.25
CA ALA A 143 16.26 -17.85 -14.01
C ALA A 143 16.56 -18.41 -12.60
N ASP A 144 17.74 -18.12 -12.04
CA ASP A 144 18.11 -18.56 -10.68
C ASP A 144 17.41 -17.76 -9.57
N ARG A 145 16.86 -16.61 -9.94
CA ARG A 145 16.24 -15.64 -9.02
C ARG A 145 14.75 -15.47 -9.22
N HIS A 146 14.19 -16.06 -10.27
CA HIS A 146 12.78 -15.96 -10.64
C HIS A 146 12.13 -17.33 -10.59
N LYS A 147 11.07 -17.46 -9.79
CA LYS A 147 10.23 -18.65 -9.72
C LYS A 147 8.80 -18.31 -10.06
N ILE A 148 8.08 -19.27 -10.63
CA ILE A 148 6.67 -19.15 -11.00
C ILE A 148 5.88 -20.20 -10.23
N VAL A 149 4.75 -19.80 -9.67
CA VAL A 149 3.77 -20.69 -9.03
C VAL A 149 2.37 -20.29 -9.46
N SER A 150 1.45 -21.25 -9.39
CA SER A 150 0.08 -21.05 -9.86
C SER A 150 -0.92 -21.33 -8.76
N GLY A 151 -1.80 -20.36 -8.51
CA GLY A 151 -2.84 -20.45 -7.50
C GLY A 151 -2.36 -20.24 -6.07
N TYR A 152 -3.35 -20.17 -5.18
CA TYR A 152 -3.17 -19.83 -3.77
C TYR A 152 -2.38 -20.89 -3.00
N ASP A 153 -2.74 -22.17 -3.14
CA ASP A 153 -2.12 -23.25 -2.35
C ASP A 153 -0.63 -23.41 -2.65
N ALA A 154 -0.24 -23.36 -3.92
CA ALA A 154 1.16 -23.42 -4.33
C ALA A 154 1.95 -22.22 -3.78
N THR A 155 1.34 -21.02 -3.79
CA THR A 155 1.94 -19.82 -3.20
C THR A 155 2.16 -20.00 -1.70
N MET A 156 1.17 -20.48 -0.96
CA MET A 156 1.29 -20.67 0.49
C MET A 156 2.30 -21.76 0.84
N LYS A 157 2.37 -22.84 0.06
CA LYS A 157 3.40 -23.88 0.19
C LYS A 157 4.81 -23.33 -0.03
N PHE A 158 4.98 -22.48 -1.05
CA PHE A 158 6.24 -21.78 -1.29
C PHE A 158 6.62 -20.89 -0.10
N LEU A 159 5.72 -20.01 0.35
CA LEU A 159 6.01 -19.09 1.45
C LEU A 159 6.28 -19.80 2.78
N ALA A 160 5.63 -20.93 3.03
CA ALA A 160 5.86 -21.75 4.23
C ALA A 160 7.26 -22.38 4.25
N SER A 161 7.80 -22.74 3.08
CA SER A 161 9.12 -23.37 2.93
C SER A 161 10.24 -22.37 2.66
N TYR A 162 9.92 -21.15 2.24
CA TYR A 162 10.91 -20.11 1.95
C TYR A 162 11.71 -19.73 3.20
N ARG A 163 13.04 -19.78 3.08
CA ARG A 163 13.99 -19.40 4.13
C ARG A 163 15.03 -18.48 3.53
N VAL A 164 15.31 -17.40 4.24
CA VAL A 164 16.42 -16.51 3.89
C VAL A 164 17.68 -17.11 4.52
N PRO A 165 18.77 -17.31 3.75
CA PRO A 165 20.03 -17.80 4.31
C PRO A 165 20.55 -16.88 5.42
N GLU A 166 21.14 -17.46 6.46
CA GLU A 166 21.67 -16.69 7.58
C GLU A 166 22.78 -15.73 7.11
N GLY A 167 22.73 -14.48 7.55
CA GLY A 167 23.67 -13.42 7.13
C GLY A 167 23.44 -12.88 5.71
N SER A 168 22.44 -13.38 4.98
CA SER A 168 22.08 -12.87 3.65
C SER A 168 21.23 -11.61 3.75
N ASP A 169 21.39 -10.71 2.77
CA ASP A 169 20.52 -9.56 2.54
C ASP A 169 19.45 -9.83 1.46
N GLU A 170 19.17 -11.11 1.17
CA GLU A 170 18.19 -11.55 0.17
C GLU A 170 16.81 -10.93 0.41
N GLN A 171 16.18 -10.46 -0.67
CA GLN A 171 14.86 -9.84 -0.63
C GLN A 171 13.89 -10.56 -1.56
N LEU A 172 12.80 -11.09 -1.02
CA LEU A 172 11.75 -11.73 -1.82
C LEU A 172 10.67 -10.74 -2.22
N PHE A 173 10.34 -10.71 -3.51
CA PHE A 173 9.23 -9.96 -4.06
C PHE A 173 8.17 -10.91 -4.63
N LEU A 174 6.91 -10.63 -4.32
CA LEU A 174 5.75 -11.39 -4.75
C LEU A 174 5.01 -10.61 -5.83
N PHE A 175 4.89 -11.18 -7.01
CA PHE A 175 4.25 -10.56 -8.16
C PHE A 175 3.03 -11.37 -8.60
N PHE A 176 1.84 -10.85 -8.31
CA PHE A 176 0.57 -11.46 -8.63
C PHE A 176 0.10 -10.96 -10.00
N VAL A 177 -0.13 -11.87 -10.93
CA VAL A 177 -0.59 -11.58 -12.30
C VAL A 177 -1.78 -12.44 -12.68
N CYS A 178 -2.43 -12.07 -13.78
CA CYS A 178 -3.51 -12.82 -14.38
C CYS A 178 -3.08 -14.26 -14.68
N GLY A 179 -3.86 -15.23 -14.20
CA GLY A 179 -3.67 -16.65 -14.48
C GLY A 179 -4.93 -17.30 -15.04
N ASP A 180 -4.95 -18.62 -15.15
CA ASP A 180 -6.15 -19.41 -15.40
C ASP A 180 -6.22 -20.68 -14.54
N GLU A 181 -7.26 -21.49 -14.77
CA GLU A 181 -7.50 -22.75 -14.05
C GLU A 181 -6.44 -23.83 -14.37
N LYS A 182 -5.71 -23.69 -15.47
CA LYS A 182 -4.60 -24.59 -15.84
C LYS A 182 -3.28 -24.15 -15.19
N GLY A 183 -3.27 -22.98 -14.55
CA GLY A 183 -2.10 -22.40 -13.91
C GLY A 183 -1.20 -21.67 -14.88
N GLU A 184 -1.67 -21.29 -16.06
CA GLU A 184 -0.92 -20.53 -17.05
C GLU A 184 -1.09 -19.02 -16.85
N GLN A 185 -0.09 -18.23 -17.24
CA GLN A 185 -0.25 -16.77 -17.30
C GLN A 185 -1.21 -16.44 -18.44
N THR A 186 -2.12 -15.51 -18.19
CA THR A 186 -3.10 -15.11 -19.21
C THR A 186 -3.20 -13.60 -19.40
N ALA A 187 -3.80 -13.20 -20.51
CA ALA A 187 -3.97 -11.82 -20.91
C ALA A 187 -5.40 -11.29 -20.72
N TRP A 188 -6.21 -11.91 -19.85
CA TRP A 188 -7.61 -11.48 -19.67
C TRP A 188 -7.76 -10.06 -19.11
N ARG A 189 -6.68 -9.46 -18.61
CA ARG A 189 -6.48 -8.01 -18.53
C ARG A 189 -5.18 -7.63 -19.23
N ARG A 190 -5.25 -6.59 -20.06
CA ARG A 190 -4.06 -6.02 -20.73
C ARG A 190 -3.00 -5.54 -19.73
N VAL A 191 -3.41 -4.87 -18.65
CA VAL A 191 -2.48 -4.36 -17.62
C VAL A 191 -1.65 -5.48 -16.97
N CYS A 192 -2.14 -6.73 -16.92
CA CYS A 192 -1.33 -7.86 -16.42
C CYS A 192 -0.16 -8.19 -17.35
N VAL A 193 -0.36 -8.08 -18.66
CA VAL A 193 0.69 -8.33 -19.67
C VAL A 193 1.72 -7.21 -19.61
N ASP A 194 1.26 -5.96 -19.72
CA ASP A 194 2.13 -4.78 -19.70
C ASP A 194 2.95 -4.70 -18.39
N ALA A 195 2.33 -5.07 -17.25
CA ALA A 195 3.00 -5.13 -15.97
C ALA A 195 4.03 -6.26 -15.91
N ALA A 196 3.73 -7.44 -16.46
CA ALA A 196 4.67 -8.56 -16.44
C ALA A 196 5.92 -8.24 -17.24
N ASP A 197 5.76 -7.71 -18.46
CA ASP A 197 6.88 -7.30 -19.31
C ASP A 197 7.79 -6.30 -18.59
N LEU A 198 7.19 -5.26 -17.99
CA LEU A 198 7.95 -4.23 -17.28
C LEU A 198 8.60 -4.76 -16.00
N VAL A 199 7.89 -5.56 -15.19
CA VAL A 199 8.44 -6.12 -13.95
C VAL A 199 9.62 -7.03 -14.25
N TYR A 200 9.52 -7.89 -15.26
CA TYR A 200 10.62 -8.78 -15.65
C TYR A 200 11.83 -8.01 -16.17
N ASP A 201 11.62 -7.01 -17.03
CA ASP A 201 12.70 -6.15 -17.54
C ASP A 201 13.42 -5.40 -16.40
N VAL A 202 12.67 -4.79 -15.48
CA VAL A 202 13.25 -4.02 -14.36
C VAL A 202 13.90 -4.95 -13.34
N PHE A 203 13.28 -6.09 -13.02
CA PHE A 203 13.81 -7.05 -12.05
C PHE A 203 15.09 -7.72 -12.53
N ALA A 204 15.21 -8.01 -13.83
CA ALA A 204 16.44 -8.56 -14.42
C ALA A 204 17.66 -7.65 -14.16
N LYS A 205 17.43 -6.34 -14.07
CA LYS A 205 18.44 -5.32 -13.78
C LYS A 205 18.58 -5.00 -12.29
N SER A 206 17.76 -5.62 -11.44
CA SER A 206 17.81 -5.42 -9.99
C SER A 206 18.97 -6.19 -9.35
N PRO A 207 19.43 -5.78 -8.15
CA PRO A 207 20.50 -6.45 -7.42
C PRO A 207 20.33 -7.98 -7.35
N SER A 208 21.44 -8.71 -7.42
CA SER A 208 21.46 -10.18 -7.45
C SER A 208 20.90 -10.84 -6.18
N ARG A 209 20.86 -10.11 -5.06
CA ARG A 209 20.19 -10.50 -3.81
C ARG A 209 18.66 -10.56 -3.92
N ASN A 210 18.06 -9.93 -4.93
CA ASN A 210 16.61 -9.93 -5.05
C ASN A 210 16.12 -11.25 -5.66
N LYS A 211 15.01 -11.79 -5.13
CA LYS A 211 14.26 -12.93 -5.66
C LYS A 211 12.86 -12.49 -6.06
N LEU A 212 12.34 -13.04 -7.16
CA LEU A 212 10.99 -12.79 -7.65
C LEU A 212 10.19 -14.09 -7.65
N LEU A 213 9.00 -14.06 -7.05
CA LEU A 213 7.99 -15.10 -7.20
C LEU A 213 6.82 -14.53 -8.03
N THR A 214 6.71 -14.95 -9.29
CA THR A 214 5.50 -14.71 -10.08
C THR A 214 4.42 -15.70 -9.65
N ILE A 215 3.23 -15.17 -9.43
CA ILE A 215 2.06 -15.93 -8.98
C ILE A 215 0.97 -15.74 -10.04
N HIS A 216 0.65 -16.81 -10.77
CA HIS A 216 -0.52 -16.84 -11.65
C HIS A 216 -1.76 -16.95 -10.76
N ALA A 217 -2.39 -15.81 -10.50
CA ALA A 217 -3.28 -15.63 -9.36
C ALA A 217 -4.75 -16.00 -9.65
N GLY A 218 -5.00 -16.73 -10.73
CA GLY A 218 -6.33 -17.23 -11.12
C GLY A 218 -6.99 -16.47 -12.26
N SER A 219 -8.14 -16.98 -12.67
CA SER A 219 -8.95 -16.56 -13.81
C SER A 219 -9.76 -15.29 -13.55
N LYS A 220 -10.32 -14.70 -14.61
CA LYS A 220 -11.29 -13.59 -14.49
C LYS A 220 -12.44 -13.91 -13.53
N LYS A 221 -12.90 -15.17 -13.49
CA LYS A 221 -13.99 -15.62 -12.59
C LYS A 221 -13.55 -15.62 -11.13
N ASP A 222 -12.31 -15.99 -10.84
CA ASP A 222 -11.76 -15.97 -9.48
C ASP A 222 -11.66 -14.56 -8.92
N TRP A 223 -11.49 -13.56 -9.80
CA TRP A 223 -11.35 -12.16 -9.44
C TRP A 223 -12.66 -11.36 -9.52
N SER A 224 -13.79 -11.98 -9.88
CA SER A 224 -15.11 -11.32 -9.82
C SER A 224 -15.67 -11.24 -8.40
N ALA A 225 -15.04 -11.90 -7.42
CA ALA A 225 -15.43 -11.90 -6.01
C ALA A 225 -14.21 -12.04 -5.09
N ALA A 226 -14.42 -11.94 -3.77
CA ALA A 226 -13.36 -12.12 -2.78
C ALA A 226 -12.84 -13.57 -2.74
N ASN A 227 -11.69 -13.80 -3.39
CA ASN A 227 -10.99 -15.09 -3.41
C ASN A 227 -10.06 -15.29 -2.19
N MET A 228 -9.27 -16.38 -2.21
CA MET A 228 -8.37 -16.74 -1.11
C MET A 228 -7.25 -15.71 -0.90
N PHE A 229 -6.65 -15.16 -1.96
CA PHE A 229 -5.66 -14.08 -1.85
C PHE A 229 -6.25 -12.81 -1.24
N PHE A 230 -7.51 -12.48 -1.57
CA PHE A 230 -8.24 -11.35 -0.99
C PHE A 230 -8.49 -11.53 0.51
N LYS A 231 -8.78 -12.76 0.94
CA LYS A 231 -9.13 -13.08 2.32
C LYS A 231 -7.93 -13.30 3.21
N ASP A 232 -6.78 -13.70 2.65
CA ASP A 232 -5.56 -13.99 3.38
C ASP A 232 -5.10 -12.84 4.29
N GLY A 233 -4.66 -13.20 5.50
CA GLY A 233 -4.29 -12.25 6.55
C GLY A 233 -2.97 -11.52 6.29
N ASP A 234 -2.04 -12.16 5.59
CA ASP A 234 -0.66 -11.69 5.39
C ASP A 234 -0.48 -10.99 4.03
N LEU A 235 -1.05 -11.58 2.98
CA LEU A 235 -0.97 -11.08 1.60
C LEU A 235 -2.03 -10.00 1.36
N LYS A 236 -3.29 -10.31 1.69
CA LYS A 236 -4.46 -9.43 1.53
C LYS A 236 -4.47 -8.70 0.17
N VAL A 237 -4.40 -9.45 -0.92
CA VAL A 237 -4.33 -8.92 -2.29
C VAL A 237 -5.74 -8.66 -2.79
N LYS A 238 -6.13 -7.38 -2.91
CA LYS A 238 -7.49 -7.02 -3.34
C LYS A 238 -7.66 -6.91 -4.85
N MET A 239 -6.57 -6.80 -5.60
CA MET A 239 -6.57 -6.58 -7.04
C MET A 239 -5.27 -7.08 -7.65
N ILE A 240 -5.29 -7.36 -8.95
CA ILE A 240 -4.12 -7.76 -9.74
C ILE A 240 -4.04 -6.97 -11.06
N PRO A 241 -2.85 -6.67 -11.59
CA PRO A 241 -1.56 -7.09 -11.08
C PRO A 241 -1.20 -6.40 -9.75
N ALA A 242 -0.40 -7.08 -8.92
CA ALA A 242 0.08 -6.53 -7.66
C ALA A 242 1.51 -7.00 -7.40
N LEU A 243 2.34 -6.11 -6.87
CA LEU A 243 3.73 -6.39 -6.52
C LEU A 243 3.96 -5.97 -5.06
N MET A 244 4.66 -6.77 -4.27
CA MET A 244 5.02 -6.42 -2.89
C MET A 244 6.28 -7.13 -2.43
N GLN A 245 6.96 -6.58 -1.42
CA GLN A 245 8.05 -7.26 -0.73
C GLN A 245 7.51 -8.15 0.39
N TRP A 246 8.08 -9.36 0.50
CA TRP A 246 7.86 -10.30 1.59
C TRP A 246 9.04 -10.28 2.57
N HIS A 247 8.75 -10.18 3.87
CA HIS A 247 9.77 -10.11 4.93
C HIS A 247 9.90 -11.39 5.75
N GLY A 248 9.04 -12.39 5.50
CA GLY A 248 9.16 -13.69 6.15
C GLY A 248 10.36 -14.49 5.61
N GLY A 249 10.71 -15.57 6.31
CA GLY A 249 11.79 -16.48 5.91
C GLY A 249 13.03 -16.41 6.79
N HIS A 250 13.26 -15.30 7.50
CA HIS A 250 14.22 -15.26 8.60
C HIS A 250 13.66 -15.96 9.84
N ARG A 251 14.56 -16.49 10.68
CA ARG A 251 14.16 -17.10 11.96
C ARG A 251 13.49 -16.05 12.85
N GLY A 252 12.25 -16.31 13.26
CA GLY A 252 11.47 -15.40 14.10
C GLY A 252 10.87 -14.20 13.38
N ALA A 253 11.09 -14.03 12.07
CA ALA A 253 10.45 -12.96 11.32
C ALA A 253 8.95 -13.17 11.21
N LYS A 254 8.20 -12.09 11.38
CA LYS A 254 6.77 -12.07 11.08
C LYS A 254 6.54 -12.20 9.58
N ARG A 255 5.35 -12.67 9.22
CA ARG A 255 4.87 -12.81 7.83
C ARG A 255 4.46 -11.46 7.22
N ALA A 256 5.34 -10.48 7.32
CA ALA A 256 5.05 -9.09 6.96
C ALA A 256 5.21 -8.83 5.47
N THR A 257 4.44 -7.85 4.98
CA THR A 257 4.51 -7.35 3.60
C THR A 257 4.60 -5.83 3.58
N SER A 258 5.39 -5.28 2.65
CA SER A 258 5.54 -3.84 2.43
C SER A 258 5.68 -3.51 0.95
N GLY A 259 5.70 -2.21 0.62
CA GLY A 259 5.98 -1.73 -0.73
C GLY A 259 4.99 -2.24 -1.77
N MET A 260 3.69 -2.31 -1.40
CA MET A 260 2.68 -2.86 -2.29
C MET A 260 2.35 -1.86 -3.40
N ILE A 261 2.54 -2.25 -4.66
CA ILE A 261 2.16 -1.50 -5.84
C ILE A 261 1.08 -2.31 -6.58
N ILE A 262 0.08 -1.63 -7.11
CA ILE A 262 -1.12 -2.26 -7.70
C ILE A 262 -1.40 -1.70 -9.09
N GLU A 263 -1.99 -2.55 -9.93
CA GLU A 263 -2.58 -2.20 -11.24
C GLU A 263 -1.68 -1.28 -12.08
N GLU A 264 -2.21 -0.16 -12.58
CA GLU A 264 -1.50 0.74 -13.48
C GLU A 264 -0.30 1.42 -12.80
N SER A 265 -0.26 1.53 -11.47
CA SER A 265 0.89 2.10 -10.76
C SER A 265 2.15 1.25 -10.92
N ILE A 266 2.02 -0.05 -11.23
CA ILE A 266 3.15 -0.92 -11.59
C ILE A 266 3.82 -0.43 -12.88
N LEU A 267 3.07 0.18 -13.79
CA LEU A 267 3.60 0.67 -15.07
C LEU A 267 4.48 1.92 -14.91
N TYR A 268 4.52 2.52 -13.72
CA TYR A 268 5.42 3.64 -13.41
C TYR A 268 6.83 3.12 -13.07
N GLN A 269 7.63 2.92 -14.12
CA GLN A 269 8.96 2.30 -14.04
C GLN A 269 9.89 2.87 -12.94
N PRO A 270 9.98 4.19 -12.68
CA PRO A 270 10.85 4.68 -11.60
C PRO A 270 10.46 4.17 -10.21
N LEU A 271 9.16 3.98 -9.93
CA LEU A 271 8.69 3.41 -8.67
C LEU A 271 9.09 1.93 -8.55
N LEU A 272 9.01 1.16 -9.64
CA LEU A 272 9.49 -0.23 -9.65
C LEU A 272 11.00 -0.32 -9.38
N ARG A 273 11.78 0.54 -10.03
CA ARG A 273 13.23 0.64 -9.82
C ARG A 273 13.55 1.04 -8.39
N TYR A 274 12.75 1.94 -7.80
CA TYR A 274 12.87 2.31 -6.39
C TYR A 274 12.55 1.16 -5.44
N LEU A 275 11.47 0.40 -5.70
CA LEU A 275 11.09 -0.78 -4.91
C LEU A 275 12.16 -1.88 -4.95
N PHE A 276 12.65 -2.22 -6.14
CA PHE A 276 13.68 -3.24 -6.34
C PHE A 276 15.09 -2.74 -6.00
N LYS A 277 15.28 -1.43 -5.75
CA LYS A 277 16.58 -0.80 -5.49
C LYS A 277 17.56 -1.07 -6.63
N ASN A 278 17.14 -0.82 -7.86
CA ASN A 278 17.98 -0.94 -9.04
C ASN A 278 19.20 -0.01 -8.94
N GLU A 279 20.38 -0.54 -9.27
CA GLU A 279 21.67 0.16 -9.18
C GLU A 279 22.35 0.29 -10.57
N ASP A 280 21.79 -0.34 -11.61
CA ASP A 280 22.31 -0.33 -12.99
C ASP A 280 22.29 1.07 -13.64
N ILE A 281 21.21 1.82 -13.41
CA ILE A 281 21.04 3.19 -13.90
C ILE A 281 20.47 4.01 -12.74
N PRO A 282 21.21 5.00 -12.21
CA PRO A 282 20.71 5.89 -11.17
C PRO A 282 19.46 6.64 -11.63
N ASP A 283 18.45 6.74 -10.77
CA ASP A 283 17.30 7.59 -11.01
C ASP A 283 17.72 9.07 -10.84
N PRO A 284 17.68 9.90 -11.91
CA PRO A 284 18.11 11.29 -11.84
C PRO A 284 17.27 12.15 -10.89
N LEU A 285 16.05 11.73 -10.52
CA LEU A 285 15.21 12.41 -9.53
C LEU A 285 15.62 12.06 -8.10
N LEU A 286 16.31 10.94 -7.91
CA LEU A 286 16.77 10.44 -6.62
C LEU A 286 18.29 10.55 -6.44
N ALA A 287 18.96 11.35 -7.28
CA ALA A 287 20.39 11.61 -7.16
C ALA A 287 20.73 12.09 -5.74
N PRO A 288 21.83 11.60 -5.12
CA PRO A 288 22.13 11.85 -3.70
C PRO A 288 22.05 13.32 -3.30
N GLU A 289 22.58 14.22 -4.11
CA GLU A 289 22.57 15.67 -3.90
C GLU A 289 21.15 16.27 -3.89
N LYS A 290 20.21 15.66 -4.62
CA LYS A 290 18.81 16.11 -4.66
C LYS A 290 18.00 15.64 -3.47
N ILE A 291 18.38 14.53 -2.84
CA ILE A 291 17.64 13.94 -1.73
C ILE A 291 18.30 14.17 -0.36
N ALA A 292 19.58 14.57 -0.32
CA ALA A 292 20.35 14.68 0.92
C ALA A 292 19.75 15.62 1.97
N SER A 293 19.06 16.68 1.54
CA SER A 293 18.40 17.65 2.44
C SER A 293 16.93 17.34 2.71
N LYS A 294 16.38 16.26 2.15
CA LYS A 294 15.00 15.83 2.35
C LYS A 294 14.94 14.79 3.45
N ASP A 295 14.00 14.95 4.36
CA ASP A 295 13.89 14.11 5.56
C ASP A 295 12.53 13.41 5.63
N ILE A 296 12.52 12.13 6.01
CA ILE A 296 11.30 11.37 6.27
C ILE A 296 11.34 10.91 7.73
N VAL A 297 10.45 11.47 8.54
CA VAL A 297 10.31 11.13 9.97
C VAL A 297 9.12 10.21 10.14
N VAL A 298 9.31 9.07 10.81
CA VAL A 298 8.23 8.12 11.10
C VAL A 298 7.84 8.18 12.57
N LEU A 299 6.57 8.52 12.83
CA LEU A 299 6.00 8.60 14.17
C LEU A 299 4.91 7.54 14.35
N LYS A 300 4.80 6.97 15.55
CA LYS A 300 3.79 5.96 15.89
C LYS A 300 2.84 6.48 16.96
N GLY A 301 1.56 6.57 16.65
CA GLY A 301 0.51 6.97 17.57
C GLY A 301 0.37 8.48 17.76
N TYR A 302 -0.79 8.87 18.31
CA TYR A 302 -1.20 10.26 18.47
C TYR A 302 -0.26 11.06 19.38
N LYS A 303 0.11 10.49 20.54
CA LYS A 303 0.99 11.15 21.52
C LYS A 303 2.33 11.57 20.90
N ASN A 304 2.97 10.68 20.15
CA ASN A 304 4.26 10.97 19.51
C ASN A 304 4.12 12.02 18.40
N TYR A 305 3.04 11.96 17.62
CA TYR A 305 2.70 13.00 16.65
C TYR A 305 2.57 14.37 17.33
N ARG A 306 1.73 14.48 18.37
CA ARG A 306 1.44 15.76 19.04
C ARG A 306 2.70 16.34 19.67
N GLN A 307 3.45 15.53 20.40
CA GLN A 307 4.73 15.93 21.01
C GLN A 307 5.73 16.44 19.96
N TYR A 308 5.81 15.78 18.80
CA TYR A 308 6.72 16.18 17.73
C TYR A 308 6.33 17.53 17.11
N ILE A 309 5.03 17.72 16.81
CA ILE A 309 4.52 18.98 16.27
C ILE A 309 4.69 20.13 17.28
N ASP A 310 4.37 19.91 18.56
CA ASP A 310 4.51 20.91 19.62
C ASP A 310 5.98 21.29 19.85
N ALA A 311 6.89 20.31 19.78
CA ALA A 311 8.31 20.58 19.90
C ALA A 311 8.82 21.50 18.77
N ILE A 312 8.35 21.30 17.54
CA ILE A 312 8.70 22.21 16.44
C ILE A 312 8.07 23.59 16.65
N ALA A 313 6.78 23.62 17.02
CA ALA A 313 6.03 24.85 17.20
C ALA A 313 6.64 25.76 18.29
N THR A 314 7.12 25.15 19.37
CA THR A 314 7.79 25.85 20.49
C THR A 314 9.25 26.16 20.24
N GLY A 315 9.84 25.65 19.15
CA GLY A 315 11.26 25.82 18.82
C GLY A 315 12.21 24.86 19.55
N SER A 316 11.67 23.90 20.31
CA SER A 316 12.46 22.84 20.97
C SER A 316 13.03 21.84 19.96
N LEU A 317 12.40 21.73 18.79
CA LEU A 317 12.88 20.95 17.65
C LEU A 317 12.98 21.84 16.41
N THR A 318 14.05 21.67 15.63
CA THR A 318 14.28 22.48 14.43
C THR A 318 13.27 22.16 13.32
N ALA A 319 12.53 23.17 12.89
CA ALA A 319 11.67 23.11 11.73
C ALA A 319 12.50 22.89 10.45
N PRO A 320 11.97 22.17 9.43
CA PRO A 320 12.64 22.08 8.13
C PRO A 320 12.77 23.47 7.47
N GLU A 321 13.81 23.64 6.65
CA GLU A 321 13.97 24.85 5.83
C GLU A 321 12.94 24.91 4.70
N GLY A 322 12.58 23.74 4.15
CA GLY A 322 11.59 23.59 3.09
C GLY A 322 10.19 23.23 3.60
N PRO A 323 9.24 23.00 2.67
CA PRO A 323 7.88 22.59 3.02
C PRO A 323 7.81 21.33 3.88
N MET A 324 6.88 21.32 4.83
CA MET A 324 6.60 20.18 5.68
C MET A 324 5.27 19.52 5.29
N PHE A 325 5.27 18.21 5.23
CA PHE A 325 4.10 17.40 4.88
C PHE A 325 3.80 16.43 6.00
N LEU A 326 2.53 16.27 6.35
CA LEU A 326 2.07 15.29 7.33
C LEU A 326 1.27 14.21 6.62
N PHE A 327 1.76 12.97 6.62
CA PHE A 327 1.13 11.83 5.97
C PHE A 327 0.69 10.80 7.01
N LEU A 328 -0.61 10.73 7.28
CA LEU A 328 -1.19 9.79 8.21
C LEU A 328 -1.58 8.50 7.49
N ILE A 329 -1.08 7.39 8.01
CA ILE A 329 -1.39 6.04 7.55
C ILE A 329 -1.93 5.19 8.69
N ALA A 330 -2.49 4.04 8.35
CA ALA A 330 -2.85 3.02 9.33
C ALA A 330 -1.64 2.62 10.19
N GLY A 331 -1.87 2.18 11.42
CA GLY A 331 -0.89 1.41 12.16
C GLY A 331 -0.76 -0.01 11.62
N ARG A 332 0.17 -0.76 12.21
CA ARG A 332 0.52 -2.12 11.79
C ARG A 332 -0.17 -3.17 12.65
N LEU A 333 -0.60 -4.27 12.02
CA LEU A 333 -1.22 -5.40 12.70
C LEU A 333 -0.18 -6.13 13.56
N GLY A 334 -0.49 -6.42 14.82
CA GLY A 334 0.46 -7.09 15.73
C GLY A 334 0.93 -8.46 15.23
N SER A 335 0.07 -9.18 14.51
CA SER A 335 0.33 -10.54 14.02
C SER A 335 1.36 -10.60 12.89
N ASN A 336 1.42 -9.60 12.00
CA ASN A 336 2.23 -9.66 10.80
C ASN A 336 2.82 -8.31 10.35
N ASP A 337 2.78 -7.27 11.17
CA ASP A 337 3.29 -5.92 10.91
C ASP A 337 2.82 -5.25 9.59
N ARG A 338 1.78 -5.82 8.96
CA ARG A 338 1.14 -5.24 7.78
C ARG A 338 0.23 -4.09 8.20
N LEU A 339 0.19 -3.01 7.42
CA LEU A 339 -0.80 -1.95 7.59
C LEU A 339 -2.21 -2.52 7.43
N TRP A 340 -3.12 -2.23 8.37
CA TRP A 340 -4.48 -2.78 8.30
C TRP A 340 -5.32 -2.15 7.19
N CYS A 341 -5.03 -0.90 6.80
CA CYS A 341 -5.73 -0.21 5.73
C CYS A 341 -5.12 -0.57 4.36
N PRO A 342 -5.89 -1.18 3.43
CA PRO A 342 -5.40 -1.51 2.09
C PRO A 342 -4.88 -0.28 1.33
N TYR A 343 -5.62 0.83 1.34
CA TYR A 343 -5.20 2.05 0.64
C TYR A 343 -3.88 2.61 1.21
N CYS A 344 -3.64 2.50 2.52
CA CYS A 344 -2.34 2.88 3.09
C CYS A 344 -1.20 2.01 2.56
N ARG A 345 -1.43 0.71 2.32
CA ARG A 345 -0.41 -0.19 1.76
C ARG A 345 -0.01 0.21 0.34
N TYR A 346 -0.99 0.63 -0.46
CA TYR A 346 -0.78 1.03 -1.86
C TYR A 346 -0.07 2.38 -1.93
N SER A 347 -0.33 3.26 -0.97
CA SER A 347 0.19 4.62 -0.96
C SER A 347 1.56 4.77 -0.31
N GLU A 348 1.93 3.91 0.64
CA GLU A 348 3.15 4.11 1.45
C GLU A 348 4.40 4.32 0.59
N ILE A 349 4.70 3.38 -0.31
CA ILE A 349 5.90 3.46 -1.14
C ILE A 349 5.80 4.54 -2.24
N SER A 350 4.61 4.72 -2.82
CA SER A 350 4.36 5.74 -3.85
C SER A 350 4.58 7.15 -3.29
N VAL A 351 4.11 7.43 -2.08
CA VAL A 351 4.31 8.71 -1.38
C VAL A 351 5.77 8.91 -1.01
N GLU A 352 6.45 7.89 -0.48
CA GLU A 352 7.88 8.00 -0.13
C GLU A 352 8.76 8.30 -1.36
N TYR A 353 8.53 7.57 -2.46
CA TYR A 353 9.21 7.83 -3.72
C TYR A 353 8.90 9.25 -4.22
N ALA A 354 7.62 9.62 -4.31
CA ALA A 354 7.21 10.91 -4.83
C ALA A 354 7.74 12.09 -4.00
N PHE A 355 7.80 11.95 -2.68
CA PHE A 355 8.41 12.94 -1.80
C PHE A 355 9.89 13.13 -2.14
N LYS A 356 10.65 12.02 -2.20
CA LYS A 356 12.09 12.10 -2.54
C LYS A 356 12.31 12.66 -3.94
N ALA A 357 11.48 12.28 -4.91
CA ALA A 357 11.61 12.69 -6.30
C ALA A 357 11.19 14.16 -6.54
N PHE A 358 10.13 14.63 -5.89
CA PHE A 358 9.45 15.87 -6.29
C PHE A 358 9.42 16.97 -5.24
N ALA A 359 9.59 16.67 -3.95
CA ALA A 359 9.61 17.71 -2.93
C ALA A 359 10.84 18.62 -3.12
N PRO A 360 10.76 19.92 -2.75
CA PRO A 360 11.91 20.81 -2.73
C PRO A 360 13.02 20.32 -1.78
N PRO A 361 14.28 20.74 -2.00
CA PRO A 361 15.34 20.60 -1.00
C PRO A 361 14.92 21.17 0.37
N GLY A 362 15.42 20.57 1.45
CA GLY A 362 15.10 20.99 2.81
C GLY A 362 13.70 20.59 3.30
N SER A 363 12.88 19.94 2.47
CA SER A 363 11.54 19.48 2.85
C SER A 363 11.57 18.33 3.87
N ARG A 364 10.48 18.20 4.63
CA ARG A 364 10.27 17.08 5.56
C ARG A 364 8.91 16.43 5.38
N LEU A 365 8.89 15.11 5.27
CA LEU A 365 7.68 14.28 5.33
C LEU A 365 7.59 13.62 6.71
N ILE A 366 6.55 13.96 7.46
CA ILE A 366 6.21 13.30 8.73
C ILE A 366 5.19 12.21 8.42
N LYS A 367 5.64 10.95 8.36
CA LYS A 367 4.78 9.78 8.21
C LYS A 367 4.29 9.32 9.58
N VAL A 368 2.98 9.34 9.82
CA VAL A 368 2.39 8.97 11.10
C VAL A 368 1.59 7.69 10.96
N GLU A 369 2.06 6.63 11.62
CA GLU A 369 1.29 5.40 11.83
C GLU A 369 0.28 5.66 12.95
N THR A 370 -1.02 5.67 12.62
CA THR A 370 -2.10 6.08 13.54
C THR A 370 -2.39 5.06 14.63
N VAL A 371 -3.36 4.16 14.43
CA VAL A 371 -3.75 3.11 15.38
C VAL A 371 -3.60 1.74 14.73
N ASN A 372 -3.41 0.68 15.52
CA ASN A 372 -3.02 -0.64 14.99
C ASN A 372 -4.18 -1.51 14.49
N SER A 373 -5.43 -1.05 14.57
CA SER A 373 -6.58 -1.78 14.03
C SER A 373 -7.70 -0.86 13.56
N TYR A 374 -8.49 -1.35 12.60
CA TYR A 374 -9.68 -0.67 12.12
C TYR A 374 -10.75 -0.52 13.22
N ALA A 375 -10.84 -1.47 14.16
CA ALA A 375 -11.77 -1.39 15.28
C ALA A 375 -11.45 -0.20 16.20
N ILE A 376 -10.17 0.01 16.53
CA ILE A 376 -9.73 1.17 17.30
C ILE A 376 -9.96 2.46 16.51
N TRP A 377 -9.65 2.47 15.21
CA TRP A 377 -9.87 3.64 14.35
C TRP A 377 -11.33 4.12 14.31
N LYS A 378 -12.27 3.16 14.31
CA LYS A 378 -13.71 3.44 14.30
C LYS A 378 -14.26 3.90 15.66
N ASN A 379 -13.55 3.66 16.76
CA ASN A 379 -14.02 4.08 18.07
C ASN A 379 -14.09 5.62 18.12
N PRO A 380 -15.27 6.24 18.33
CA PRO A 380 -15.39 7.70 18.35
C PRO A 380 -14.58 8.36 19.47
N SER A 381 -14.20 7.60 20.51
CA SER A 381 -13.40 8.10 21.64
C SER A 381 -11.89 8.01 21.43
N ASN A 382 -11.40 7.58 20.26
CA ASN A 382 -9.95 7.58 20.02
C ASN A 382 -9.42 9.00 19.76
N ASP A 383 -8.20 9.30 20.20
CA ASP A 383 -7.63 10.65 20.22
C ASP A 383 -7.70 11.36 18.85
N TRP A 384 -7.54 10.63 17.74
CA TRP A 384 -7.60 11.20 16.40
C TRP A 384 -8.97 11.79 16.04
N LYS A 385 -10.05 11.38 16.71
CA LYS A 385 -11.40 11.89 16.49
C LYS A 385 -11.68 13.17 17.27
N GLY A 386 -10.92 13.42 18.33
CA GLY A 386 -10.99 14.64 19.12
C GLY A 386 -10.07 15.76 18.62
N ASP A 387 -9.14 15.46 17.70
CA ASP A 387 -8.21 16.44 17.15
C ASP A 387 -8.93 17.43 16.22
N THR A 388 -9.07 18.68 16.68
CA THR A 388 -9.73 19.77 15.97
C THR A 388 -8.82 20.48 14.97
N ASP A 389 -7.50 20.32 15.07
CA ASP A 389 -6.54 20.94 14.15
C ASP A 389 -6.49 20.15 12.84
N LEU A 390 -6.44 18.82 12.94
CA LEU A 390 -6.40 17.94 11.79
C LEU A 390 -7.80 17.56 11.29
N MET A 391 -8.73 17.21 12.19
CA MET A 391 -10.06 16.69 11.84
C MET A 391 -10.01 15.46 10.89
N VAL A 392 -9.09 14.52 11.15
CA VAL A 392 -8.83 13.36 10.27
C VAL A 392 -10.03 12.38 10.23
N ARG A 393 -10.59 12.17 9.03
CA ARG A 393 -11.76 11.28 8.87
C ARG A 393 -11.40 9.86 8.45
N GLY A 394 -10.27 9.66 7.78
CA GLY A 394 -9.82 8.36 7.28
C GLY A 394 -8.30 8.30 7.16
N VAL A 395 -7.79 7.15 6.70
CA VAL A 395 -6.40 6.96 6.29
C VAL A 395 -6.38 6.16 4.98
N PRO A 396 -5.44 6.42 4.04
CA PRO A 396 -4.36 7.40 4.14
C PRO A 396 -4.88 8.84 4.05
N TRP A 397 -4.16 9.78 4.66
CA TRP A 397 -4.52 11.19 4.70
C TRP A 397 -3.27 12.05 4.69
N MET A 398 -3.30 13.19 4.01
CA MET A 398 -2.13 14.05 3.90
C MET A 398 -2.48 15.53 4.09
N TYR A 399 -1.57 16.26 4.71
CA TYR A 399 -1.61 17.72 4.82
C TYR A 399 -0.28 18.32 4.38
N ARG A 400 -0.34 19.55 3.87
CA ARG A 400 0.76 20.49 3.97
C ARG A 400 0.67 21.17 5.34
N ALA A 401 1.76 21.15 6.10
CA ALA A 401 1.83 21.73 7.44
C ALA A 401 2.60 23.05 7.39
N ASN A 402 1.94 24.14 7.75
CA ASN A 402 2.50 25.49 7.72
C ASN A 402 2.72 25.97 9.17
N LEU A 403 3.97 26.25 9.53
CA LEU A 403 4.35 26.77 10.84
C LEU A 403 4.18 28.28 10.88
N ASP A 404 3.35 28.78 11.80
CA ASP A 404 3.39 30.18 12.22
C ASP A 404 4.38 30.31 13.38
N LYS A 405 5.56 30.87 13.10
CA LYS A 405 6.62 31.07 14.09
C LYS A 405 6.24 32.10 15.17
N GLY A 406 5.39 33.07 14.83
CA GLY A 406 4.94 34.11 15.76
C GLY A 406 3.90 33.56 16.72
N ALA A 407 2.91 32.84 16.19
CA ALA A 407 1.86 32.21 16.98
C ALA A 407 2.31 30.89 17.65
N ARG A 408 3.48 30.35 17.26
CA ARG A 408 3.99 29.04 17.71
C ARG A 408 2.97 27.93 17.52
N SER A 409 2.37 27.89 16.34
CA SER A 409 1.28 26.96 16.01
C SER A 409 1.38 26.51 14.55
N PHE A 410 0.65 25.45 14.23
CA PHE A 410 0.55 24.93 12.87
C PHE A 410 -0.84 25.14 12.30
N SER A 411 -0.91 25.49 11.02
CA SER A 411 -2.08 25.28 10.19
C SER A 411 -1.85 24.09 9.24
N PHE A 412 -2.91 23.35 8.97
CA PHE A 412 -2.86 22.14 8.15
C PHE A 412 -3.80 22.27 6.96
N GLU A 413 -3.23 22.26 5.76
CA GLU A 413 -3.97 22.35 4.50
C GLU A 413 -4.10 20.95 3.90
N ARG A 414 -5.34 20.50 3.67
CA ARG A 414 -5.60 19.12 3.26
C ARG A 414 -5.17 18.88 1.82
N VAL A 415 -4.43 17.80 1.61
CA VAL A 415 -4.15 17.27 0.28
C VAL A 415 -5.18 16.18 -0.05
N SER A 416 -5.76 16.25 -1.24
CA SER A 416 -6.74 15.27 -1.73
C SER A 416 -6.36 14.76 -3.12
N GLU A 417 -5.58 13.67 -3.19
CA GLU A 417 -5.11 13.06 -4.43
C GLU A 417 -5.04 11.53 -4.36
N ARG A 418 -4.79 10.88 -5.51
CA ARG A 418 -4.49 9.44 -5.59
C ARG A 418 -3.06 9.18 -5.11
N PHE A 419 -2.92 8.86 -3.83
CA PHE A 419 -1.61 8.63 -3.19
C PHE A 419 -0.90 7.35 -3.62
N ASP A 420 -1.59 6.44 -4.31
CA ASP A 420 -1.01 5.26 -4.93
C ASP A 420 -0.27 5.57 -6.25
N HIS A 421 -0.48 6.77 -6.83
CA HIS A 421 0.12 7.21 -8.09
C HIS A 421 1.18 8.30 -7.85
N PRO A 422 2.49 8.01 -8.04
CA PRO A 422 3.55 8.99 -7.77
C PRO A 422 3.46 10.28 -8.58
N ASP A 423 3.06 10.19 -9.85
CA ASP A 423 2.92 11.31 -10.76
C ASP A 423 1.80 12.28 -10.34
N ALA A 424 0.69 11.76 -9.80
CA ALA A 424 -0.38 12.58 -9.22
C ALA A 424 0.11 13.46 -8.04
N LEU A 425 1.15 12.99 -7.34
CA LEU A 425 1.74 13.68 -6.19
C LEU A 425 2.77 14.76 -6.59
N ARG A 426 3.23 14.78 -7.85
CA ARG A 426 4.22 15.77 -8.32
C ARG A 426 3.73 17.20 -8.09
N GLY A 427 2.48 17.47 -8.49
CA GLY A 427 1.83 18.79 -8.33
C GLY A 427 1.78 19.28 -6.89
N ILE A 428 1.48 18.35 -5.98
CA ILE A 428 1.38 18.61 -4.55
C ILE A 428 2.74 18.95 -3.95
N PHE A 429 3.76 18.12 -4.23
CA PHE A 429 5.08 18.32 -3.66
C PHE A 429 5.79 19.54 -4.21
N GLN A 430 5.61 19.85 -5.50
CA GLN A 430 6.18 21.05 -6.12
C GLN A 430 5.37 22.32 -5.87
N GLY A 431 4.18 22.22 -5.27
CA GLY A 431 3.39 23.38 -4.82
C GLY A 431 2.62 24.13 -5.91
N TRP A 432 2.50 23.60 -7.13
CA TRP A 432 1.68 24.20 -8.20
C TRP A 432 0.24 23.66 -8.24
N LYS A 433 -0.04 22.59 -7.49
CA LYS A 433 -1.39 22.12 -7.24
C LYS A 433 -1.77 22.46 -5.81
N ASN A 434 -2.80 23.29 -5.66
CA ASN A 434 -3.23 23.74 -4.34
C ASN A 434 -3.86 22.60 -3.54
N PRO A 435 -3.58 22.53 -2.22
CA PRO A 435 -4.40 21.79 -1.27
C PRO A 435 -5.88 22.23 -1.38
N VAL A 436 -6.81 21.33 -1.07
CA VAL A 436 -8.27 21.54 -1.24
C VAL A 436 -8.93 21.92 0.07
#